data_AF-A0A4R9IGP6-F1
#
_entry.id   AF-A0A4R9IGP6-F1
#
_cell.length_a   1.000
_cell.length_b   1.000
_cell.length_c   1.000
_cell.angle_alpha   90.00
_cell.angle_beta   90.00
_cell.angle_gamma   90.00
#
_symmetry.space_group_name_H-M   'P 1'
#
loop_
_entity.id
_entity.type
_entity.pdbx_description
1 polymer ?
#
loop_
_entity_poly.entity_id
_entity_poly.type
_entity_poly.pdbx_seq_one_letter_code
_entity_poly.pdbx_strand_id
1 'polypeptide(L)'
;MQNQLLTKQEFYLTPEQFHNAFKSFIQEWYNRNDNLENPYPGLSAEKQTALVNIKEGRSYRETAKALGKNHTIITQWSKNDPKFKQALEEVKMERQKSIRLQAILPQAVNEWKTSSSSSNDEEIKDPSP
;
A
#
# COMPACT_ATOMS: atom_id res chain seq x y z
N MET A 1 -15.41 -21.82 -51.74
CA MET A 1 -15.23 -20.81 -50.69
C MET A 1 -14.44 -21.45 -49.56
N GLN A 2 -13.15 -21.11 -49.43
CA GLN A 2 -12.30 -21.64 -48.37
C GLN A 2 -12.49 -20.79 -47.10
N ASN A 3 -13.03 -21.40 -46.05
CA ASN A 3 -13.10 -20.80 -44.73
C ASN A 3 -11.68 -20.70 -44.17
N GLN A 4 -11.15 -19.48 -44.15
CA GLN A 4 -9.92 -19.15 -43.44
C GLN A 4 -10.20 -19.27 -41.94
N LEU A 5 -9.80 -20.41 -41.37
CA LEU A 5 -9.69 -20.56 -39.92
C LEU A 5 -8.73 -19.49 -39.42
N LEU A 6 -9.26 -18.51 -38.69
CA LEU A 6 -8.47 -17.60 -37.85
C LEU A 6 -7.63 -18.47 -36.90
N THR A 7 -6.36 -18.64 -37.23
CA THR A 7 -5.38 -19.23 -36.33
C THR A 7 -5.26 -18.30 -35.13
N LYS A 8 -5.79 -18.74 -33.98
CA LYS A 8 -5.40 -18.22 -32.68
C LYS A 8 -3.89 -18.42 -32.58
N GLN A 9 -3.14 -17.35 -32.74
CA GLN A 9 -1.71 -17.34 -32.57
C GLN A 9 -1.44 -17.53 -31.07
N GLU A 10 -1.20 -18.76 -30.64
CA GLU A 10 -0.75 -19.05 -29.29
C GLU A 10 0.68 -18.53 -29.17
N PHE A 11 0.82 -17.33 -28.59
CA PHE A 11 2.10 -16.73 -28.28
C PHE A 11 2.74 -17.51 -27.12
N TYR A 12 3.49 -18.56 -27.46
CA TYR A 12 4.38 -19.22 -26.51
C TYR A 12 5.61 -18.33 -26.31
N LEU A 13 5.66 -17.59 -25.19
CA LEU A 13 6.90 -16.94 -24.78
C LEU A 13 7.96 -18.02 -24.55
N THR A 14 9.08 -17.93 -25.26
CA THR A 14 10.20 -18.81 -24.99
C THR A 14 10.84 -18.44 -23.64
N PRO A 15 11.46 -19.39 -22.93
CA PRO A 15 12.17 -19.10 -21.68
C PRO A 15 13.21 -17.98 -21.83
N GLU A 16 13.83 -17.87 -22.99
CA GLU A 16 14.80 -16.82 -23.33
C GLU A 16 14.14 -15.43 -23.46
N GLN A 17 12.96 -15.35 -24.08
CA GLN A 17 12.19 -14.10 -24.15
C GLN A 17 11.72 -13.65 -22.76
N PHE A 18 11.30 -14.60 -21.91
CA PHE A 18 10.95 -14.30 -20.52
C PHE A 18 12.17 -13.81 -19.73
N HIS A 19 13.31 -14.49 -19.86
CA HIS A 19 14.54 -14.10 -19.18
C HIS A 19 15.00 -12.70 -19.59
N ASN A 20 14.93 -12.37 -20.88
CA ASN A 20 15.30 -11.06 -21.40
C ASN A 20 14.32 -9.97 -20.92
N ALA A 21 13.01 -10.24 -20.95
CA ALA A 21 12.01 -9.30 -20.43
C ALA A 21 12.17 -9.06 -18.92
N PHE A 22 12.46 -10.12 -18.16
CA PHE A 22 12.69 -10.04 -16.72
C PHE A 22 13.97 -9.26 -16.39
N LYS A 23 15.04 -9.48 -17.15
CA LYS A 23 16.30 -8.73 -16.99
C LYS A 23 16.09 -7.24 -17.29
N SER A 24 15.38 -6.91 -18.36
CA SER A 24 15.02 -5.52 -18.68
C SER A 24 14.15 -4.89 -17.61
N PHE A 25 13.16 -5.61 -17.07
CA PHE A 25 12.33 -5.14 -15.96
C PHE A 25 13.15 -4.88 -14.70
N ILE A 26 14.04 -5.80 -14.32
CA ILE A 26 14.94 -5.63 -13.17
C ILE A 26 15.85 -4.42 -13.37
N GLN A 27 16.42 -4.27 -14.56
CA GLN A 27 17.33 -3.18 -14.87
C GLN A 27 16.62 -1.83 -14.88
N GLU A 28 15.41 -1.76 -15.44
CA GLU A 28 14.53 -0.59 -15.36
C GLU A 28 14.15 -0.28 -13.90
N TRP A 29 13.85 -1.29 -13.10
CA TRP A 29 13.53 -1.14 -11.68
C TRP A 29 14.73 -0.62 -10.87
N TYR A 30 15.94 -1.13 -11.12
CA TYR A 30 17.18 -0.61 -10.53
C TYR A 30 17.47 0.84 -10.97
N ASN A 31 17.31 1.15 -12.26
CA ASN A 31 17.50 2.51 -12.79
C ASN A 31 16.46 3.51 -12.24
N ARG A 32 15.25 3.03 -11.93
CA ARG A 32 14.21 3.81 -11.23
C ARG A 32 14.50 3.94 -9.74
N ASN A 33 15.12 2.95 -9.11
CA ASN A 33 15.54 3.04 -7.70
C ASN A 33 16.69 4.04 -7.49
N ASP A 34 17.60 4.21 -8.46
CA ASP A 34 18.59 5.30 -8.42
C ASP A 34 17.94 6.69 -8.47
N ASN A 35 16.71 6.77 -9.00
CA ASN A 35 15.85 7.97 -9.03
C ASN A 35 14.70 7.92 -8.01
N LEU A 36 14.70 6.99 -7.05
CA LEU A 36 13.80 7.11 -5.91
C LEU A 36 14.28 8.32 -5.11
N GLU A 37 13.71 9.48 -5.44
CA GLU A 37 13.76 10.72 -4.68
C GLU A 37 13.94 10.37 -3.22
N ASN A 38 15.05 10.83 -2.64
CA ASN A 38 15.30 10.72 -1.22
C ASN A 38 14.01 11.15 -0.49
N PRO A 39 13.25 10.22 0.10
CA PRO A 39 11.90 10.53 0.55
C PRO A 39 11.91 11.52 1.72
N TYR A 40 13.08 11.67 2.36
CA TYR A 40 13.31 12.58 3.48
C TYR A 40 14.65 13.30 3.30
N PRO A 41 14.71 14.32 2.41
CA PRO A 41 15.95 15.03 2.12
C PRO A 41 16.52 15.70 3.38
N GLY A 42 17.83 15.62 3.55
CA GLY A 42 18.52 16.18 4.72
C GLY A 42 18.53 15.29 5.97
N LEU A 43 18.01 14.06 5.89
CA LEU A 43 18.26 13.02 6.89
C LEU A 43 19.42 12.10 6.46
N SER A 44 20.10 11.49 7.41
CA SER A 44 21.10 10.43 7.14
C SER A 44 20.41 9.18 6.59
N ALA A 45 21.12 8.38 5.78
CA ALA A 45 20.62 7.12 5.24
C ALA A 45 19.98 6.20 6.30
N GLU A 46 20.61 6.04 7.47
CA GLU A 46 20.05 5.21 8.57
C GLU A 46 18.65 5.67 9.02
N LYS A 47 18.44 7.00 9.09
CA LYS A 47 17.18 7.61 9.51
C LYS A 47 16.12 7.48 8.42
N GLN A 48 16.52 7.62 7.15
CA GLN A 48 15.63 7.39 6.02
C GLN A 48 15.15 5.94 6.00
N THR A 49 16.07 4.97 6.11
CA THR A 49 15.75 3.54 6.21
C THR A 49 14.85 3.25 7.41
N ALA A 50 15.05 3.94 8.54
CA ALA A 50 14.16 3.80 9.68
C ALA A 50 12.72 4.24 9.37
N LEU A 51 12.55 5.38 8.70
CA LEU A 51 11.24 5.92 8.32
C LEU A 51 10.52 5.00 7.33
N VAL A 52 11.23 4.45 6.34
CA VAL A 52 10.68 3.47 5.40
C VAL A 52 10.16 2.23 6.13
N ASN A 53 10.97 1.63 7.01
CA ASN A 53 10.56 0.47 7.81
C ASN A 53 9.31 0.76 8.66
N ILE A 54 9.22 1.96 9.26
CA ILE A 54 8.06 2.36 10.07
C ILE A 54 6.82 2.58 9.20
N LYS A 55 6.99 3.15 8.00
CA LYS A 55 5.92 3.33 7.00
C LYS A 55 5.34 1.99 6.56
N GLU A 56 6.19 0.98 6.34
CA GLU A 56 5.79 -0.41 6.05
C GLU A 56 5.12 -1.12 7.23
N GLY A 57 5.26 -0.55 8.43
CA GLY A 57 4.46 -0.93 9.57
C GLY A 57 5.24 -1.54 10.74
N ARG A 58 6.56 -1.64 10.62
CA ARG A 58 7.43 -2.18 11.67
C ARG A 58 7.38 -1.30 12.92
N SER A 59 7.45 -1.94 14.08
CA SER A 59 7.62 -1.26 15.37
C SER A 59 9.02 -0.65 15.49
N TYR A 60 9.20 0.31 16.39
CA TYR A 60 10.51 0.93 16.61
C TYR A 60 11.58 -0.09 17.01
N ARG A 61 11.18 -1.13 17.74
CA ARG A 61 12.08 -2.22 18.15
C ARG A 61 12.53 -3.06 16.94
N GLU A 62 11.60 -3.42 16.06
CA GLU A 62 11.91 -4.19 14.84
C GLU A 62 12.77 -3.37 13.87
N THR A 63 12.45 -2.08 13.72
CA THR A 63 13.24 -1.16 12.91
C THR A 63 14.66 -1.00 13.47
N ALA A 64 14.81 -0.78 14.78
CA ALA A 64 16.12 -0.68 15.41
C ALA A 64 16.93 -1.98 15.25
N LYS A 65 16.28 -3.14 15.39
CA LYS A 65 16.91 -4.45 15.16
C LYS A 65 17.36 -4.60 13.71
N ALA A 66 16.55 -4.20 12.73
CA ALA A 66 16.90 -4.25 11.31
C ALA A 66 18.09 -3.35 10.96
N LEU A 67 18.28 -2.25 11.70
CA LEU A 67 19.41 -1.34 11.56
C LEU A 67 20.65 -1.77 12.37
N GLY A 68 20.57 -2.86 13.15
CA GLY A 68 21.65 -3.29 14.04
C GLY A 68 21.94 -2.30 15.18
N LYS A 69 20.93 -1.53 15.62
CA LYS A 69 21.04 -0.49 16.65
C LYS A 69 20.29 -0.86 17.92
N ASN A 70 20.53 -0.10 19.00
CA ASN A 70 19.76 -0.21 20.23
C ASN A 70 18.28 0.18 20.01
N HIS A 71 17.36 -0.55 20.64
CA HIS A 71 15.91 -0.30 20.56
C HIS A 71 15.48 1.13 20.91
N THR A 72 16.28 1.89 21.66
CA THR A 72 15.99 3.29 22.02
C THR A 72 16.37 4.30 20.94
N ILE A 73 17.11 3.90 19.90
CA ILE A 73 17.73 4.83 18.95
C ILE A 73 16.70 5.69 18.22
N ILE A 74 15.57 5.09 17.82
CA ILE A 74 14.49 5.79 17.11
C ILE A 74 13.86 6.84 18.01
N THR A 75 13.63 6.50 19.28
CA THR A 75 13.10 7.45 20.28
C THR A 75 14.08 8.58 20.54
N GLN A 76 15.38 8.30 20.62
CA GLN A 76 16.42 9.33 20.77
C GLN A 76 16.44 10.28 19.57
N TRP A 77 16.38 9.76 18.35
CA TRP A 77 16.28 10.58 17.14
C TRP A 77 15.02 11.44 17.14
N SER A 78 13.86 10.91 17.53
CA SER A 78 12.62 11.72 17.60
C SER A 78 12.64 12.85 18.62
N LYS A 79 13.52 12.77 19.63
CA LYS A 79 13.69 13.81 20.65
C LYS A 79 14.73 14.83 20.26
N ASN A 80 15.84 14.38 19.65
CA ASN A 80 17.03 15.20 19.45
C ASN A 80 17.15 15.75 18.02
N ASP A 81 16.46 15.18 17.04
CA ASP A 81 16.48 15.62 15.65
C ASP A 81 15.08 16.10 15.21
N PRO A 82 14.87 17.43 15.13
CA PRO A 82 13.60 18.00 14.70
C PRO A 82 13.16 17.57 13.30
N LYS A 83 14.10 17.39 12.35
CA LYS A 83 13.78 16.96 10.99
C LYS A 83 13.27 15.53 10.99
N PHE A 84 13.94 14.65 11.74
CA PHE A 84 13.50 13.26 11.90
C PHE A 84 12.13 13.18 12.58
N LYS A 85 11.91 14.00 13.62
CA LYS A 85 10.62 14.07 14.31
C LYS A 85 9.49 14.46 13.36
N GLN A 86 9.69 15.50 12.55
CA GLN A 86 8.68 15.94 11.58
C GLN A 86 8.35 14.83 10.57
N ALA A 87 9.38 14.26 9.95
CA ALA A 87 9.21 13.17 8.99
C ALA A 87 8.52 11.94 9.60
N LEU A 88 8.83 11.63 10.87
CA LEU A 88 8.21 10.52 11.60
C LEU A 88 6.72 10.76 11.84
N GLU A 89 6.31 12.00 12.13
CA GLU A 89 4.88 12.32 12.29
C GLU A 89 4.13 12.24 10.95
N GLU A 90 4.74 12.69 9.84
CA GLU A 90 4.18 12.53 8.50
C GLU A 90 3.94 11.05 8.16
N VAL A 91 4.94 10.20 8.41
CA VAL A 91 4.83 8.74 8.23
C VAL A 91 3.69 8.13 9.05
N LYS A 92 3.55 8.52 10.32
CA LYS A 92 2.46 8.03 11.18
C LYS A 92 1.10 8.46 10.64
N MET A 93 0.98 9.70 10.18
CA MET A 93 -0.26 10.23 9.63
C MET A 93 -0.65 9.52 8.34
N GLU A 94 0.29 9.32 7.41
CA GLU A 94 0.06 8.54 6.19
C GLU A 94 -0.39 7.12 6.50
N ARG A 95 0.30 6.46 7.44
CA ARG A 95 -0.07 5.10 7.86
C ARG A 95 -1.48 5.07 8.45
N GLN A 96 -1.81 6.01 9.33
CA GLN A 96 -3.15 6.08 9.92
C GLN A 96 -4.23 6.33 8.85
N LYS A 97 -3.95 7.15 7.84
CA LYS A 97 -4.85 7.34 6.68
C LYS A 97 -5.03 6.05 5.91
N SER A 98 -3.95 5.31 5.62
CA SER A 98 -4.00 4.04 4.90
C SER A 98 -4.83 2.98 5.64
N ILE A 99 -4.67 2.86 6.96
CA ILE A 99 -5.44 1.96 7.81
C ILE A 99 -6.93 2.34 7.76
N ARG A 100 -7.25 3.63 7.86
CA ARG A 100 -8.65 4.11 7.77
C ARG A 100 -9.26 3.78 6.41
N LEU A 101 -8.55 4.00 5.30
CA LEU A 101 -9.04 3.65 3.97
C LEU A 101 -9.28 2.14 3.81
N GLN A 102 -8.36 1.32 4.31
CA GLN A 102 -8.53 -0.14 4.31
C GLN A 102 -9.70 -0.60 5.18
N ALA A 103 -10.05 0.12 6.24
CA ALA A 103 -11.21 -0.18 7.08
C ALA A 103 -12.55 0.23 6.44
N ILE A 104 -12.57 1.28 5.61
CA ILE A 104 -13.78 1.78 4.94
C ILE A 104 -14.14 0.94 3.70
N LEU A 105 -13.15 0.47 2.94
CA LEU A 105 -13.36 -0.31 1.71
C LEU A 105 -14.28 -1.54 1.90
N PRO A 106 -14.18 -2.33 2.99
CA PRO A 106 -15.12 -3.42 3.27
C PRO A 106 -16.54 -2.94 3.62
N GLN A 107 -16.69 -1.76 4.23
CA GLN A 107 -17.99 -1.24 4.65
C GLN A 107 -18.82 -0.71 3.46
N ALA A 108 -18.18 -0.05 2.49
CA ALA A 108 -18.85 0.45 1.29
C ALA A 108 -19.54 -0.66 0.47
N VAL A 109 -18.99 -1.88 0.48
CA VAL A 109 -19.58 -3.05 -0.21
C VAL A 109 -20.78 -3.62 0.55
N ASN A 110 -20.81 -3.49 1.88
CA ASN A 110 -21.89 -4.01 2.70
C ASN A 110 -23.08 -3.05 2.81
N GLU A 111 -22.86 -1.73 2.79
CA GLU A 111 -23.95 -0.74 2.84
C GLU A 111 -24.84 -0.74 1.57
N TRP A 112 -24.29 -1.10 0.41
CA TRP A 112 -25.08 -1.32 -0.80
C TRP A 112 -26.00 -2.55 -0.74
N LYS A 113 -25.71 -3.54 0.10
CA LYS A 113 -26.56 -4.74 0.24
C LYS A 113 -27.68 -4.59 1.27
N THR A 114 -27.56 -3.69 2.24
CA THR A 114 -28.58 -3.48 3.28
C THR A 114 -29.59 -2.39 2.96
N SER A 115 -29.36 -1.57 1.92
CA SER A 115 -30.25 -0.45 1.59
C SER A 115 -31.42 -0.81 0.65
N SER A 116 -31.57 -2.08 0.26
CA SER A 116 -32.62 -2.53 -0.68
C SER A 116 -33.73 -3.38 -0.07
N SER A 117 -33.87 -3.45 1.25
CA SER A 117 -34.94 -4.23 1.89
C SER A 117 -35.57 -3.47 3.06
N SER A 118 -36.43 -2.52 2.74
CA SER A 118 -37.47 -2.04 3.65
C SER A 118 -38.67 -1.57 2.81
N SER A 119 -39.34 -2.53 2.16
CA SER A 119 -40.70 -2.31 1.68
C SER A 119 -41.59 -2.24 2.93
N ASN A 120 -42.02 -1.03 3.27
CA ASN A 120 -43.11 -0.83 4.22
C ASN A 120 -44.42 -1.28 3.55
N ASP A 121 -44.86 -2.51 3.84
CA ASP A 121 -46.27 -2.87 3.67
C ASP A 121 -47.01 -2.43 4.94
N GLU A 122 -47.43 -1.16 4.97
CA GLU A 122 -48.44 -0.70 5.92
C GLU A 122 -49.81 -1.25 5.49
N GLU A 123 -50.17 -2.42 6.03
CA GLU A 123 -51.52 -2.97 5.95
C GLU A 123 -52.45 -2.09 6.80
N ILE A 124 -53.12 -1.14 6.15
CA ILE A 124 -54.18 -0.32 6.75
C ILE A 124 -55.33 -1.26 7.13
N LYS A 125 -55.46 -1.57 8.43
CA LYS A 125 -56.70 -2.10 8.99
C LYS A 125 -57.51 -0.96 9.57
N ASP A 126 -58.58 -0.59 8.87
CA ASP A 126 -59.68 0.21 9.39
C ASP A 126 -60.23 -0.40 10.68
N PRO A 127 -60.35 0.37 11.78
CA PRO A 127 -61.27 0.06 12.84
C PRO A 127 -62.52 0.95 12.73
N SER A 128 -63.59 0.42 12.15
CA SER A 128 -64.94 0.95 12.39
C SER A 128 -65.47 0.47 13.74
N PRO A 129 -66.14 1.36 14.47
CA PRO A 129 -67.42 1.05 15.11
C PRO A 129 -68.58 1.85 14.52
#